data_AF-A0AA40TTQ0-F1
#
_entry.id   AF-A0AA40TTQ0-F1
#
_cell.length_a   1.000
_cell.length_b   1.000
_cell.length_c   1.000
_cell.angle_alpha   90.00
_cell.angle_beta   90.00
_cell.angle_gamma   90.00
#
_symmetry.space_group_name_H-M   'P 1'
#
loop_
_entity.id
_entity.type
_entity.pdbx_description
1 polymer ?
#
loop_
_entity_poly.entity_id
_entity_poly.type
_entity_poly.pdbx_seq_one_letter_code
_entity_poly.pdbx_strand_id
1 'polypeptide(L)'
;MNLDLIWAALLGSAGGIAGMGIVLWLLRTWFKARIKQSISHEYAVKLEEWKKSEQIRVKSEAIASLLAEWMSFPDDQRTLNKLTFEAYLWLPTDILRLLTKTLTHSATAPNAREILWHVRKHLLEDETLKSSEIVIFKQESERRAFRAKMSEMSTFTPFTPVNALGTKGHKGKNSPAR
;
A
#
# COMPACT_ATOMS: atom_id res chain seq x y z
N MET A 1 17.85 66.21 60.10
CA MET A 1 17.24 65.33 59.07
C MET A 1 17.43 63.91 59.53
N ASN A 2 16.34 63.17 59.74
CA ASN A 2 16.40 61.80 60.26
C ASN A 2 16.92 60.88 59.16
N LEU A 3 18.21 60.55 59.21
CA LEU A 3 18.84 59.60 58.30
C LEU A 3 18.10 58.25 58.31
N ASP A 4 17.52 57.85 59.44
CA ASP A 4 16.76 56.61 59.59
C ASP A 4 15.50 56.56 58.71
N LEU A 5 14.84 57.71 58.49
CA LEU A 5 13.67 57.81 57.62
C LEU A 5 14.05 57.66 56.14
N ILE A 6 15.22 58.18 55.75
CA ILE A 6 15.74 58.09 54.39
C ILE A 6 16.21 56.67 54.10
N TRP A 7 16.94 56.02 55.04
CA TRP A 7 17.37 54.63 54.90
C TRP A 7 16.18 53.65 54.87
N ALA A 8 15.15 53.86 55.70
CA ALA A 8 13.93 53.05 55.67
C ALA A 8 13.16 53.19 54.35
N ALA A 9 13.07 54.41 53.78
CA ALA A 9 12.44 54.64 52.48
C ALA A 9 13.25 54.03 51.32
N LEU A 10 14.58 54.10 51.37
CA LEU A 10 15.48 53.51 50.37
C LEU A 10 15.43 51.97 50.40
N LEU A 11 15.41 51.36 51.59
CA LEU A 11 15.27 49.91 51.75
C LEU A 11 13.88 49.41 51.34
N GLY A 12 12.81 50.16 51.66
CA GLY A 12 11.44 49.86 51.21
C GLY A 12 11.28 49.93 49.69
N SER A 13 11.90 50.92 49.04
CA SER A 13 11.88 51.07 47.58
C SER A 13 12.76 50.03 46.87
N ALA A 14 13.92 49.67 47.42
CA ALA A 14 14.82 48.64 46.87
C ALA A 14 14.19 47.23 46.91
N GLY A 15 13.49 46.89 48.00
CA GLY A 15 12.74 45.63 48.11
C GLY A 15 11.58 45.55 47.11
N GLY A 16 10.89 46.67 46.86
CA GLY A 16 9.83 46.76 45.85
C GLY A 16 10.34 46.55 44.42
N ILE A 17 11.50 47.12 44.07
CA ILE A 17 12.13 46.96 42.75
C ILE A 17 12.59 45.51 42.54
N ALA A 18 13.21 44.89 43.55
CA ALA A 18 13.64 43.49 43.47
C ALA A 18 12.44 42.52 43.35
N GLY A 19 11.39 42.73 44.16
CA GLY A 19 10.15 41.96 44.09
C GLY A 19 9.46 42.09 42.73
N MET A 20 9.37 43.31 42.20
CA MET A 20 8.82 43.56 40.85
C MET A 20 9.66 42.86 39.77
N GLY A 21 10.98 42.86 39.90
CA GLY A 21 11.88 42.14 38.97
C GLY A 21 11.62 40.64 38.94
N ILE A 22 11.39 40.01 40.10
CA ILE A 22 11.06 38.58 40.21
C ILE A 22 9.71 38.29 39.55
N VAL A 23 8.70 39.12 39.80
CA VAL A 23 7.37 38.97 39.19
C VAL A 23 7.44 39.09 37.67
N LEU A 24 8.15 40.10 37.14
CA LEU A 24 8.35 40.25 35.70
C LEU A 24 9.14 39.09 35.09
N TRP A 25 10.12 38.55 35.80
CA TRP A 25 10.89 37.38 35.36
C TRP A 25 10.03 36.12 35.31
N LEU A 26 9.19 35.88 36.33
CA LEU A 26 8.24 34.77 36.36
C LEU A 26 7.20 34.89 35.24
N LEU A 27 6.62 36.09 35.04
CA LEU A 27 5.68 36.34 33.95
C LEU A 27 6.32 36.10 32.57
N ARG A 28 7.55 36.60 32.35
CA ARG A 28 8.29 36.37 31.10
C ARG A 28 8.56 34.89 30.86
N THR A 29 8.93 34.14 31.91
CA THR A 29 9.22 32.70 31.81
C THR A 29 7.94 31.90 31.55
N TRP A 30 6.86 32.21 32.28
CA TRP A 30 5.56 31.58 32.10
C TRP A 30 4.98 31.85 30.71
N PHE A 31 5.04 33.09 30.23
CA PHE A 31 4.53 33.47 28.91
C PHE A 31 5.33 32.80 27.79
N LYS A 32 6.68 32.77 27.89
CA LYS A 32 7.54 32.03 26.96
C LYS A 32 7.22 30.53 26.95
N ALA A 33 7.05 29.92 28.13
CA ALA A 33 6.71 28.52 28.24
C ALA A 33 5.34 28.23 27.58
N ARG A 34 4.34 29.10 27.82
CA ARG A 34 3.00 28.92 27.27
C ARG A 34 2.94 29.05 25.75
N ILE A 35 3.65 30.04 25.18
CA ILE A 35 3.78 30.21 23.73
C ILE A 35 4.55 29.04 23.12
N LYS A 36 5.67 28.64 23.73
CA LYS A 36 6.45 27.50 23.23
C LYS A 36 5.62 26.22 23.24
N GLN A 37 4.78 26.02 24.26
CA GLN A 37 3.89 24.87 24.35
C GLN A 37 2.78 24.91 23.28
N SER A 38 2.16 26.07 23.03
CA SER A 38 1.13 26.17 21.97
C SER A 38 1.73 25.90 20.59
N ILE A 39 2.90 26.47 20.30
CA ILE A 39 3.63 26.26 19.05
C ILE A 39 4.07 24.79 18.92
N SER A 40 4.65 24.21 19.97
CA SER A 40 5.09 22.81 19.96
C SER A 40 3.92 21.85 19.73
N HIS A 41 2.75 22.14 20.29
CA HIS A 41 1.57 21.33 20.07
C HIS A 41 1.10 21.42 18.62
N GLU A 42 1.04 22.63 18.06
CA GLU A 42 0.68 22.82 16.65
C GLU A 42 1.64 22.10 15.70
N TYR A 43 2.95 22.16 15.96
CA TYR A 43 3.94 21.40 15.17
C TYR A 43 3.79 19.89 15.35
N ALA A 44 3.48 19.41 16.55
CA ALA A 44 3.24 17.97 16.78
C ALA A 44 2.02 17.48 15.97
N VAL A 45 0.92 18.23 16.00
CA VAL A 45 -0.28 17.93 15.20
C VAL A 45 0.03 17.92 13.70
N LYS A 46 0.72 18.97 13.20
CA LYS A 46 1.12 19.03 11.78
C LYS A 46 2.06 17.88 11.39
N LEU A 47 2.95 17.47 12.29
CA LEU A 47 3.85 16.35 12.05
C LEU A 47 3.10 15.02 11.99
N GLU A 48 2.12 14.81 12.87
CA GLU A 48 1.26 13.62 12.85
C GLU A 48 0.42 13.56 11.57
N GLU A 49 -0.15 14.70 11.16
CA GLU A 49 -0.92 14.80 9.92
C GLU A 49 -0.06 14.52 8.68
N TRP A 50 1.15 15.08 8.63
CA TRP A 50 2.11 14.80 7.57
C TRP A 50 2.48 13.30 7.53
N LYS A 51 2.76 12.69 8.68
CA LYS A 51 3.04 11.25 8.78
C LYS A 51 1.85 10.41 8.30
N LYS A 52 0.61 10.79 8.65
CA LYS A 52 -0.61 10.10 8.16
C LYS A 52 -0.69 10.19 6.64
N SER A 53 -0.46 11.37 6.07
CA SER A 53 -0.49 11.58 4.61
C SER A 53 0.56 10.76 3.87
N GLU A 54 1.77 10.68 4.42
CA GLU A 54 2.87 9.90 3.85
C GLU A 54 2.56 8.40 3.89
N GLN A 55 2.03 7.91 5.01
CA GLN A 55 1.60 6.52 5.13
C GLN A 55 0.50 6.16 4.14
N ILE A 56 -0.46 7.06 3.92
CA ILE A 56 -1.51 6.88 2.92
C ILE A 56 -0.90 6.76 1.53
N ARG A 57 0.07 7.62 1.19
CA ARG A 57 0.76 7.59 -0.11
C ARG A 57 1.47 6.25 -0.35
N VAL A 58 2.29 5.81 0.61
CA VAL A 58 3.05 4.55 0.51
C VAL A 58 2.12 3.34 0.42
N LYS A 59 1.08 3.29 1.26
CA LYS A 59 0.08 2.20 1.24
C LYS A 59 -0.70 2.16 -0.07
N SER A 60 -1.05 3.32 -0.62
CA SER A 60 -1.73 3.43 -1.91
C SER A 60 -0.84 2.95 -3.06
N GLU A 61 0.44 3.32 -3.03
CA GLU A 61 1.44 2.86 -4.00
C GLU A 61 1.60 1.34 -3.99
N ALA A 62 1.64 0.72 -2.80
CA ALA A 62 1.76 -0.73 -2.68
C ALA A 62 0.57 -1.47 -3.31
N ILE A 63 -0.68 -1.02 -3.06
CA ILE A 63 -1.88 -1.63 -3.67
C ILE A 63 -1.96 -1.37 -5.18
N ALA A 64 -1.62 -0.17 -5.63
CA ALA A 64 -1.60 0.15 -7.06
C ALA A 64 -0.58 -0.73 -7.79
N SER A 65 0.61 -0.89 -7.20
CA SER A 65 1.67 -1.75 -7.73
C SER A 65 1.23 -3.22 -7.74
N LEU A 66 0.58 -3.69 -6.66
CA LEU A 66 0.06 -5.06 -6.57
C LEU A 66 -0.93 -5.35 -7.70
N LEU A 67 -1.93 -4.48 -7.89
CA LEU A 67 -2.96 -4.69 -8.90
C LEU A 67 -2.42 -4.53 -10.32
N ALA A 68 -1.48 -3.60 -10.55
CA ALA A 68 -0.81 -3.44 -11.83
C ALA A 68 0.00 -4.70 -12.18
N GLU A 69 0.78 -5.20 -11.23
CA GLU A 69 1.60 -6.40 -11.42
C GLU A 69 0.70 -7.63 -11.62
N TRP A 70 -0.36 -7.80 -10.84
CA TRP A 70 -1.29 -8.91 -11.01
C TRP A 70 -1.97 -8.90 -12.39
N MET A 71 -2.35 -7.72 -12.91
CA MET A 71 -2.95 -7.59 -14.24
C MET A 71 -1.96 -7.79 -15.41
N SER A 72 -0.65 -7.63 -15.16
CA SER A 72 0.37 -7.77 -16.20
C SER A 72 0.69 -9.24 -16.53
N PHE A 73 0.17 -10.18 -15.73
CA PHE A 73 0.47 -11.62 -15.77
C PHE A 73 1.99 -11.85 -15.70
N PRO A 74 2.61 -11.64 -14.53
CA PRO A 74 4.05 -11.65 -14.39
C PRO A 74 4.57 -13.09 -14.39
N ASP A 75 5.73 -13.28 -15.00
CA ASP A 75 6.44 -14.57 -14.93
C ASP A 75 7.10 -14.77 -13.55
N ASP A 76 7.52 -13.68 -12.89
CA ASP A 76 8.10 -13.71 -11.54
C ASP A 76 7.02 -13.54 -10.46
N GLN A 77 6.75 -14.62 -9.74
CA GLN A 77 5.78 -14.61 -8.64
C GLN A 77 6.34 -13.99 -7.36
N ARG A 78 7.65 -13.77 -7.26
CA ARG A 78 8.27 -13.24 -6.04
C ARG A 78 7.81 -11.83 -5.73
N THR A 79 7.74 -10.97 -6.75
CA THR A 79 7.27 -9.58 -6.64
C THR A 79 5.82 -9.54 -6.20
N LEU A 80 4.97 -10.34 -6.85
CA LEU A 80 3.55 -10.45 -6.54
C LEU A 80 3.33 -10.94 -5.10
N ASN A 81 4.02 -11.99 -4.68
CA ASN A 81 3.91 -12.51 -3.31
C ASN A 81 4.34 -11.48 -2.27
N LYS A 82 5.45 -10.77 -2.51
CA LYS A 82 5.93 -9.69 -1.63
C LYS A 82 4.86 -8.61 -1.44
N LEU A 83 4.31 -8.08 -2.55
CA LEU A 83 3.28 -7.03 -2.51
C LEU A 83 1.99 -7.51 -1.86
N THR A 84 1.62 -8.77 -2.10
CA THR A 84 0.42 -9.36 -1.51
C THR A 84 0.59 -9.50 0.00
N PHE A 85 1.73 -10.00 0.48
CA PHE A 85 2.02 -10.12 1.92
C PHE A 85 2.06 -8.75 2.60
N GLU A 86 2.63 -7.75 1.95
CA GLU A 86 2.60 -6.37 2.45
C GLU A 86 1.16 -5.89 2.65
N ALA A 87 0.29 -6.08 1.65
CA ALA A 87 -1.13 -5.73 1.76
C ALA A 87 -1.84 -6.49 2.89
N TYR A 88 -1.54 -7.79 3.09
CA TYR A 88 -2.13 -8.61 4.15
C TYR A 88 -1.84 -8.10 5.57
N LEU A 89 -0.73 -7.38 5.79
CA LEU A 89 -0.31 -6.96 7.13
C LEU A 89 -1.07 -5.74 7.66
N TRP A 90 -1.47 -4.82 6.77
CA TRP A 90 -2.03 -3.53 7.20
C TRP A 90 -3.46 -3.29 6.70
N LEU A 91 -3.94 -4.03 5.71
CA LEU A 91 -5.28 -3.84 5.16
C LEU A 91 -6.34 -4.48 6.07
N PRO A 92 -7.49 -3.82 6.29
CA PRO A 92 -8.56 -4.39 7.11
C PRO A 92 -9.16 -5.65 6.46
N THR A 93 -9.60 -6.58 7.31
CA THR A 93 -10.05 -7.92 6.91
C THR A 93 -11.18 -7.90 5.88
N ASP A 94 -12.07 -6.90 5.92
CA ASP A 94 -13.21 -6.82 5.00
C ASP A 94 -12.76 -6.58 3.56
N ILE A 95 -11.84 -5.63 3.35
CA ILE A 95 -11.25 -5.33 2.03
C ILE A 95 -10.36 -6.48 1.60
N LEU A 96 -9.65 -7.09 2.55
CA LEU A 96 -8.76 -8.20 2.29
C LEU A 96 -9.49 -9.42 1.71
N ARG A 97 -10.67 -9.76 2.24
CA ARG A 97 -11.50 -10.84 1.69
C ARG A 97 -11.91 -10.56 0.25
N LEU A 98 -12.22 -9.30 -0.08
CA LEU A 98 -12.54 -8.88 -1.45
C LEU A 98 -11.31 -9.00 -2.35
N LEU A 99 -10.15 -8.53 -1.88
CA LEU A 99 -8.89 -8.64 -2.59
C LEU A 99 -8.53 -10.11 -2.88
N THR A 100 -8.57 -10.99 -1.87
CA THR A 100 -8.28 -12.42 -2.05
C THR A 100 -9.23 -13.06 -3.07
N LYS A 101 -10.53 -12.75 -3.01
CA LYS A 101 -11.52 -13.26 -3.97
C LYS A 101 -11.19 -12.85 -5.41
N THR A 102 -10.70 -11.62 -5.61
CA THR A 102 -10.30 -11.13 -6.94
C THR A 102 -8.99 -11.76 -7.40
N LEU A 103 -7.98 -11.83 -6.53
CA LEU A 103 -6.69 -12.45 -6.86
C LEU A 103 -6.80 -13.95 -7.18
N THR A 104 -7.76 -14.65 -6.58
CA THR A 104 -8.01 -16.08 -6.80
C THR A 104 -9.02 -16.38 -7.92
N HIS A 105 -9.49 -15.37 -8.65
CA HIS A 105 -10.49 -15.52 -9.73
C HIS A 105 -11.76 -16.29 -9.29
N SER A 106 -12.27 -16.01 -8.09
CA SER A 106 -13.54 -16.61 -7.64
C SER A 106 -14.74 -16.13 -8.48
N ALA A 107 -15.78 -16.96 -8.61
CA ALA A 107 -16.97 -16.63 -9.42
C ALA A 107 -17.75 -15.39 -8.91
N THR A 108 -17.56 -15.01 -7.65
CA THR A 108 -18.16 -13.81 -7.01
C THR A 108 -17.10 -12.73 -6.78
N ALA A 109 -16.02 -12.72 -7.56
CA ALA A 109 -14.95 -11.75 -7.42
C ALA A 109 -15.41 -10.33 -7.79
N PRO A 110 -15.19 -9.33 -6.93
CA PRO A 110 -15.39 -7.93 -7.31
C PRO A 110 -14.38 -7.51 -8.37
N ASN A 111 -14.74 -6.47 -9.13
CA ASN A 111 -13.83 -5.90 -10.12
C ASN A 111 -12.64 -5.24 -9.42
N ALA A 112 -11.46 -5.25 -10.03
CA ALA A 112 -10.29 -4.56 -9.47
C ALA A 112 -10.53 -3.06 -9.23
N ARG A 113 -11.42 -2.43 -10.02
CA ARG A 113 -11.87 -1.06 -9.78
C ARG A 113 -12.62 -0.89 -8.45
N GLU A 114 -13.45 -1.87 -8.09
CA GLU A 114 -14.20 -1.85 -6.84
C GLU A 114 -13.25 -2.01 -5.65
N ILE A 115 -12.22 -2.84 -5.76
CA ILE A 115 -11.17 -2.94 -4.73
C ILE A 115 -10.45 -1.60 -4.54
N LEU A 116 -10.00 -0.97 -5.63
CA LEU A 116 -9.35 0.35 -5.57
C LEU A 116 -10.27 1.39 -4.92
N TRP A 117 -11.57 1.33 -5.19
CA TRP A 117 -12.56 2.18 -4.55
C TRP A 117 -12.67 1.91 -3.04
N HIS A 118 -12.77 0.64 -2.61
CA HIS A 118 -12.82 0.29 -1.18
C HIS A 118 -11.55 0.69 -0.44
N VAL A 119 -10.37 0.49 -1.04
CA VAL A 119 -9.09 0.92 -0.48
C VAL A 119 -9.02 2.44 -0.38
N ARG A 120 -9.43 3.17 -1.43
CA ARG A 120 -9.50 4.63 -1.41
C ARG A 120 -10.42 5.13 -0.31
N LYS A 121 -11.63 4.58 -0.18
CA LYS A 121 -12.59 4.92 0.87
C LYS A 121 -12.00 4.69 2.26
N HIS A 122 -11.25 3.60 2.45
CA HIS A 122 -10.60 3.32 3.73
C HIS A 122 -9.43 4.26 4.06
N LEU A 123 -8.63 4.64 3.06
CA LEU A 123 -7.44 5.46 3.28
C LEU A 123 -7.73 6.97 3.33
N LEU A 124 -8.66 7.45 2.51
CA LEU A 124 -8.97 8.88 2.35
C LEU A 124 -10.30 9.30 3.01
N GLU A 125 -11.10 8.34 3.48
CA GLU A 125 -12.45 8.60 4.04
C GLU A 125 -13.36 9.36 3.04
N ASP A 126 -13.09 9.22 1.74
CA ASP A 126 -13.73 9.94 0.64
C ASP A 126 -14.49 8.99 -0.29
N GLU A 127 -15.75 9.33 -0.59
CA GLU A 127 -16.67 8.56 -1.46
C GLU A 127 -17.05 9.30 -2.75
N THR A 128 -16.46 10.45 -3.04
CA THR A 128 -16.84 11.29 -4.19
C THR A 128 -16.61 10.61 -5.54
N LEU A 129 -15.54 9.80 -5.66
CA LEU A 129 -15.19 9.08 -6.89
C LEU A 129 -15.92 7.74 -6.98
N LYS A 130 -16.58 7.46 -8.11
CA LYS A 130 -17.22 6.15 -8.34
C LYS A 130 -16.22 5.13 -8.89
N SER A 131 -16.42 3.84 -8.59
CA SER A 131 -15.55 2.76 -9.10
C SER A 131 -15.49 2.71 -10.63
N SER A 132 -16.56 3.13 -11.33
CA SER A 132 -16.61 3.15 -12.79
C SER A 132 -15.67 4.18 -13.44
N GLU A 133 -15.33 5.24 -12.71
CA GLU A 133 -14.48 6.35 -13.19
C GLU A 133 -12.98 6.00 -13.16
N ILE A 134 -12.63 4.91 -12.48
CA ILE A 134 -11.25 4.42 -12.40
C ILE A 134 -10.86 3.80 -13.75
N VAL A 135 -9.83 4.37 -14.36
CA VAL A 135 -9.29 3.91 -15.65
C VAL A 135 -8.28 2.79 -15.42
N ILE A 136 -8.44 1.69 -16.18
CA ILE A 136 -7.51 0.57 -16.20
C ILE A 136 -7.20 0.27 -17.67
N PHE A 137 -5.92 0.32 -18.03
CA PHE A 137 -5.46 -0.01 -19.37
C PHE A 137 -5.22 -1.52 -19.48
N LYS A 138 -5.87 -2.17 -20.47
CA LYS A 138 -5.77 -3.64 -20.68
C LYS A 138 -5.02 -4.05 -21.94
N GLN A 139 -4.62 -3.08 -22.77
CA GLN A 139 -4.09 -3.30 -24.12
C GLN A 139 -2.88 -4.26 -24.14
N GLU A 140 -1.95 -4.13 -23.20
CA GLU A 140 -0.76 -4.99 -23.16
C GLU A 140 -1.08 -6.41 -22.71
N SER A 141 -1.89 -6.58 -21.66
CA SER A 141 -2.34 -7.88 -21.18
C SER A 141 -3.10 -8.67 -22.27
N GLU A 142 -3.99 -7.98 -23.00
CA GLU A 142 -4.73 -8.56 -24.12
C GLU A 142 -3.80 -8.96 -25.27
N ARG A 143 -2.80 -8.12 -25.59
CA ARG A 143 -1.79 -8.41 -26.61
C ARG A 143 -0.94 -9.63 -26.26
N ARG A 144 -0.53 -9.77 -24.99
CA ARG A 144 0.24 -10.94 -24.52
C ARG A 144 -0.60 -12.21 -24.57
N ALA A 145 -1.84 -12.16 -24.06
CA ALA A 145 -2.77 -13.29 -24.12
C ALA A 145 -3.06 -13.72 -25.58
N PHE A 146 -3.22 -12.76 -26.50
CA PHE A 146 -3.39 -13.05 -27.91
C PHE A 146 -2.16 -13.71 -28.54
N ARG A 147 -0.95 -13.20 -28.24
CA ARG A 147 0.31 -13.81 -28.72
C ARG A 147 0.49 -15.24 -28.22
N ALA A 148 0.19 -15.51 -26.95
CA ALA A 148 0.29 -16.86 -26.38
C ALA A 148 -0.63 -17.86 -27.12
N LYS A 149 -1.88 -17.46 -27.39
CA LYS A 149 -2.83 -18.28 -28.18
C LYS A 149 -2.34 -18.53 -29.61
N MET A 150 -1.74 -17.52 -30.25
CA MET A 150 -1.20 -17.67 -31.61
C MET A 150 0.02 -18.60 -31.63
N SER A 151 0.91 -18.52 -30.62
CA SER A 151 2.03 -19.47 -30.52
C SER A 151 1.55 -20.91 -30.33
N GLU A 152 0.55 -21.14 -29.48
CA GLU A 152 -0.03 -22.47 -29.28
C GLU A 152 -0.63 -23.02 -30.59
N MET A 153 -1.40 -22.21 -31.33
CA MET A 153 -1.95 -22.62 -32.63
C MET A 153 -0.88 -22.88 -33.70
N SER A 154 0.24 -22.17 -33.67
CA SER A 154 1.34 -22.36 -34.63
C SER A 154 2.19 -23.61 -34.34
N THR A 155 2.08 -24.18 -33.14
CA THR A 155 2.80 -25.39 -32.75
C THR A 155 2.07 -26.62 -33.30
N PHE A 156 2.12 -26.78 -34.62
CA PHE A 156 1.58 -27.96 -35.30
C PHE A 156 2.38 -29.19 -34.86
N THR A 157 1.76 -30.08 -34.07
CA THR A 157 2.37 -31.38 -33.76
C THR A 157 2.32 -32.23 -35.03
N PRO A 158 3.44 -32.56 -35.68
CA PRO A 158 3.42 -33.46 -36.82
C PRO A 158 2.88 -34.81 -36.35
N PHE A 159 1.88 -35.34 -37.05
CA PHE A 159 1.35 -36.68 -36.82
C PHE A 159 2.52 -37.67 -36.87
N THR A 160 2.85 -38.30 -35.74
CA THR A 160 3.80 -39.42 -35.72
C THR A 160 3.01 -40.70 -36.07
N PRO A 161 3.22 -41.34 -37.23
CA PRO A 161 2.58 -42.59 -37.55
C PRO A 161 3.24 -43.72 -36.74
N VAL A 162 2.81 -43.88 -35.49
CA VAL A 162 3.12 -45.05 -34.70
C VAL A 162 2.17 -46.16 -35.16
N ASN A 163 2.72 -47.20 -35.79
CA ASN A 163 2.08 -48.44 -36.27
C ASN A 163 1.74 -48.51 -37.78
N ALA A 164 2.78 -48.53 -38.63
CA ALA A 164 2.69 -49.14 -39.97
C ALA A 164 3.85 -50.12 -40.27
N LEU A 165 4.57 -50.60 -39.25
CA LEU A 165 5.67 -51.56 -39.40
C LEU A 165 5.50 -52.71 -38.40
N GLY A 166 4.61 -53.66 -38.70
CA GLY A 166 4.29 -54.70 -37.72
C GLY A 166 3.50 -55.91 -38.19
N THR A 167 3.41 -56.23 -39.48
CA THR A 167 2.89 -57.53 -39.93
C THR A 167 4.05 -58.37 -40.49
N LYS A 168 4.84 -58.94 -39.58
CA LYS A 168 5.81 -60.00 -39.93
C LYS A 168 5.03 -61.25 -40.34
N GLY A 169 5.33 -61.73 -41.55
CA GLY A 169 4.69 -62.87 -42.19
C GLY A 169 4.84 -64.18 -41.42
N HIS A 170 3.74 -64.91 -41.33
CA HIS A 170 3.67 -66.28 -40.85
C HIS A 170 3.86 -67.21 -42.04
N LYS A 171 5.03 -67.85 -42.17
CA LYS A 171 5.30 -68.90 -43.17
C LYS A 171 5.46 -70.24 -42.44
N GLY A 172 4.34 -70.94 -42.26
CA GLY A 172 4.24 -72.28 -41.68
C GLY A 172 4.56 -73.37 -42.71
N LYS A 173 5.25 -74.41 -42.25
CA LYS A 173 5.95 -75.46 -42.99
C LYS A 173 5.01 -76.44 -43.72
N ASN A 174 5.43 -76.86 -44.92
CA ASN A 174 4.96 -78.08 -45.58
C ASN A 174 5.42 -79.33 -44.79
N SER A 175 4.49 -80.22 -44.48
CA SER A 175 4.77 -81.59 -44.02
C SER A 175 5.02 -82.51 -45.22
N PRO A 176 5.99 -83.45 -45.17
CA PRO A 176 6.04 -84.55 -46.11
C PRO A 176 5.19 -85.73 -45.63
N ALA A 177 4.59 -86.40 -46.61
CA ALA A 177 3.80 -87.60 -46.46
C ALA A 177 4.60 -88.77 -45.85
N ARG A 178 3.96 -89.49 -44.93
CA ARG A 178 4.00 -90.95 -44.78
C ARG A 178 2.88 -91.42 -43.87
#